data_AF-A0A8T7B152-F1
#
_entry.id   AF-A0A8T7B152-F1
#
_cell.length_a   1.000
_cell.length_b   1.000
_cell.length_c   1.000
_cell.angle_alpha   90.00
_cell.angle_beta   90.00
_cell.angle_gamma   90.00
#
_symmetry.space_group_name_H-M   'P 1'
#
loop_
_entity.id
_entity.type
_entity.pdbx_description
1 polymer ?
#
loop_
_entity_poly.entity_id
_entity_poly.type
_entity_poly.pdbx_seq_one_letter_code
_entity_poly.pdbx_strand_id
1 'polypeptide(L)'
;MDERRNHYRVLGVQPDASGWVIRAAWRTAMQKLRAHPDLGGDHATAIALNRAYHVLRHPGRRARYDEQLLTQWTRVELAGHRGSAPLPQTQGHGNRRNYYRVLGVQPDAPEAIINATYRALSNDDGVDQGLIDEALAVLADQHERNRYDRWLRGEPEPEMAVTVASSGYCPFCRALHAEYPRSQQARPCHDCGSPLGTAMDESARDDARLAVETPVEVRLAWPSQVLQGTVADLAPGGLGIRVGQELELDAIVRLTTTGFDAVARVVHRLADDAGVYHGVQFVTVAYADAVVIDTAC
;
A
#
# COMPACT_ATOMS: atom_id res chain seq x y z
N MET A 1 9.60 -10.27 -23.71
CA MET A 1 9.23 -11.69 -23.91
C MET A 1 8.63 -12.19 -22.63
N ASP A 2 7.35 -12.53 -22.68
CA ASP A 2 6.44 -12.59 -21.55
C ASP A 2 5.75 -13.96 -21.49
N GLU A 3 6.58 -15.01 -21.60
CA GLU A 3 6.12 -16.40 -21.71
C GLU A 3 5.60 -16.96 -20.37
N ARG A 4 5.59 -16.13 -19.30
CA ARG A 4 5.07 -16.47 -17.97
C ARG A 4 3.66 -15.96 -17.70
N ARG A 5 3.11 -15.04 -18.51
CA ARG A 5 1.73 -14.55 -18.30
C ARG A 5 0.74 -15.45 -19.05
N ASN A 6 -0.01 -16.25 -18.29
CA ASN A 6 -1.11 -17.05 -18.82
C ASN A 6 -2.21 -16.15 -19.44
N HIS A 7 -3.10 -16.71 -20.27
CA HIS A 7 -4.14 -15.94 -20.95
C HIS A 7 -5.08 -15.17 -20.00
N TYR A 8 -5.28 -15.68 -18.79
CA TYR A 8 -6.07 -15.03 -17.75
C TYR A 8 -5.38 -13.75 -17.24
N ARG A 9 -4.07 -13.78 -16.99
CA ARG A 9 -3.27 -12.61 -16.59
C ARG A 9 -3.23 -11.57 -17.70
N VAL A 10 -3.10 -12.00 -18.96
CA VAL A 10 -3.10 -11.09 -20.12
C VAL A 10 -4.40 -10.27 -20.19
N LEU A 11 -5.55 -10.85 -19.84
CA LEU A 11 -6.84 -10.15 -19.80
C LEU A 11 -7.17 -9.52 -18.44
N GLY A 12 -6.36 -9.75 -17.39
CA GLY A 12 -6.65 -9.29 -16.03
C GLY A 12 -7.86 -9.96 -15.37
N VAL A 13 -8.25 -11.16 -15.82
CA VAL A 13 -9.42 -11.90 -15.29
C VAL A 13 -9.02 -13.18 -14.55
N GLN A 14 -9.91 -13.69 -13.70
CA GLN A 14 -9.71 -14.95 -12.98
C GLN A 14 -10.05 -16.19 -13.84
N PRO A 15 -9.50 -17.37 -13.51
CA PRO A 15 -9.86 -18.63 -14.17
C PRO A 15 -11.32 -19.07 -14.02
N ASP A 16 -12.07 -18.53 -13.06
CA ASP A 16 -13.50 -18.76 -12.87
C ASP A 16 -14.37 -17.62 -13.44
N ALA A 17 -13.77 -16.60 -14.07
CA ALA A 17 -14.49 -15.48 -14.66
C ALA A 17 -15.49 -15.94 -15.74
N SER A 18 -16.66 -15.32 -15.76
CA SER A 18 -17.71 -15.63 -16.73
C SER A 18 -17.36 -15.12 -18.15
N GLY A 19 -18.10 -15.61 -19.16
CA GLY A 19 -17.90 -15.19 -20.55
C GLY A 19 -18.16 -13.70 -20.79
N TRP A 20 -19.11 -13.09 -20.07
CA TRP A 20 -19.38 -11.65 -20.15
C TRP A 20 -18.28 -10.82 -19.50
N VAL A 21 -17.73 -11.25 -18.36
CA VAL A 21 -16.55 -10.62 -17.70
C VAL A 21 -15.34 -10.64 -18.63
N ILE A 22 -15.03 -11.80 -19.22
CA ILE A 22 -13.92 -11.96 -20.20
C ILE A 22 -14.09 -10.99 -21.38
N ARG A 23 -15.31 -10.87 -21.91
CA ARG A 23 -15.61 -9.98 -23.04
C ARG A 23 -15.48 -8.51 -22.65
N ALA A 24 -15.95 -8.12 -21.48
CA ALA A 24 -15.89 -6.75 -20.98
C ALA A 24 -14.44 -6.30 -20.72
N ALA A 25 -13.64 -7.18 -20.12
CA ALA A 25 -12.22 -6.95 -19.87
C ALA A 25 -11.44 -6.74 -21.19
N TRP A 26 -11.63 -7.63 -22.18
CA TRP A 26 -10.98 -7.50 -23.48
C TRP A 26 -11.33 -6.19 -24.21
N ARG A 27 -12.62 -5.83 -24.29
CA ARG A 27 -13.04 -4.57 -24.93
C ARG A 27 -12.40 -3.36 -24.27
N THR A 28 -12.39 -3.35 -22.94
CA THR A 28 -11.82 -2.27 -22.15
C THR A 28 -10.32 -2.14 -22.36
N ALA A 29 -9.59 -3.27 -22.36
CA ALA A 29 -8.17 -3.29 -22.65
C ALA A 29 -7.85 -2.73 -24.05
N MET A 30 -8.62 -3.14 -25.06
CA MET A 30 -8.42 -2.67 -26.43
C MET A 30 -8.76 -1.19 -26.63
N GLN A 31 -9.85 -0.71 -26.03
CA GLN A 31 -10.41 0.61 -26.32
C GLN A 31 -9.98 1.67 -25.31
N LYS A 32 -10.23 1.42 -24.02
CA LYS A 32 -10.03 2.42 -22.96
C LYS A 32 -8.59 2.50 -22.50
N LEU A 33 -7.91 1.36 -22.39
CA LEU A 33 -6.48 1.30 -22.06
C LEU A 33 -5.57 1.50 -23.28
N ARG A 34 -6.17 1.81 -24.45
CA ARG A 34 -5.48 2.13 -25.70
C ARG A 34 -4.41 1.12 -26.11
N ALA A 35 -4.59 -0.15 -25.78
CA ALA A 35 -3.67 -1.20 -26.19
C ALA A 35 -3.68 -1.45 -27.71
N HIS A 36 -4.61 -0.84 -28.45
CA HIS A 36 -4.68 -0.93 -29.90
C HIS A 36 -3.58 -0.09 -30.60
N PRO A 37 -2.92 -0.60 -31.65
CA PRO A 37 -1.90 0.15 -32.41
C PRO A 37 -2.39 1.51 -32.89
N ASP A 38 -3.62 1.56 -33.41
CA ASP A 38 -4.25 2.79 -33.92
C ASP A 38 -4.56 3.83 -32.84
N LEU A 39 -4.44 3.48 -31.55
CA LEU A 39 -4.63 4.39 -30.40
C LEU A 39 -3.31 4.67 -29.66
N GLY A 40 -2.16 4.33 -30.26
CA GLY A 40 -0.83 4.50 -29.69
C GLY A 40 -0.33 3.33 -28.84
N GLY A 41 -1.02 2.18 -28.88
CA GLY A 41 -0.66 0.97 -28.14
C GLY A 41 0.40 0.13 -28.83
N ASP A 42 1.07 -0.73 -28.05
CA ASP A 42 2.02 -1.69 -28.55
C ASP A 42 1.33 -2.83 -29.32
N HIS A 43 1.79 -3.09 -30.55
CA HIS A 43 1.23 -4.13 -31.42
C HIS A 43 1.37 -5.53 -30.80
N ALA A 44 2.45 -5.80 -30.06
CA ALA A 44 2.62 -7.09 -29.40
C ALA A 44 1.59 -7.29 -28.27
N THR A 45 1.27 -6.23 -27.53
CA THR A 45 0.22 -6.22 -26.50
C THR A 45 -1.16 -6.47 -27.09
N ALA A 46 -1.51 -5.81 -28.20
CA ALA A 46 -2.77 -6.06 -28.90
C ALA A 46 -2.89 -7.52 -29.39
N ILE A 47 -1.81 -8.07 -29.96
CA ILE A 47 -1.77 -9.47 -30.39
C ILE A 47 -1.99 -10.41 -29.20
N ALA A 48 -1.33 -10.17 -28.07
CA ALA A 48 -1.47 -10.98 -26.87
C ALA A 48 -2.92 -10.96 -26.33
N LEU A 49 -3.53 -9.77 -26.23
CA LEU A 49 -4.92 -9.59 -25.82
C LEU A 49 -5.90 -10.32 -26.75
N ASN A 50 -5.71 -10.20 -28.07
CA ASN A 50 -6.55 -10.90 -29.05
C ASN A 50 -6.42 -12.41 -28.98
N ARG A 51 -5.20 -12.93 -28.82
CA ARG A 51 -4.94 -14.37 -28.66
C ARG A 51 -5.61 -14.90 -27.39
N ALA A 52 -5.41 -14.22 -26.26
CA ALA A 52 -6.01 -14.59 -24.98
C ALA A 52 -7.54 -14.59 -25.06
N TYR A 53 -8.14 -13.52 -25.59
CA TYR A 53 -9.59 -13.45 -25.77
C TYR A 53 -10.13 -14.52 -26.72
N HIS A 54 -9.42 -14.80 -27.82
CA HIS A 54 -9.81 -15.85 -28.76
C HIS A 54 -9.88 -17.22 -28.07
N VAL A 55 -8.93 -17.56 -27.20
CA VAL A 55 -8.96 -18.82 -26.44
C VAL A 55 -10.07 -18.78 -25.38
N LEU A 56 -10.07 -17.78 -24.51
CA LEU A 56 -10.90 -17.74 -23.30
C LEU A 56 -12.39 -17.52 -23.55
N ARG A 57 -12.78 -16.87 -24.65
CA ARG A 57 -14.20 -16.60 -24.95
C ARG A 57 -15.02 -17.84 -25.30
N HIS A 58 -14.38 -18.97 -25.65
CA HIS A 58 -15.05 -20.20 -26.07
C HIS A 58 -14.87 -21.30 -25.02
N PRO A 59 -15.95 -21.84 -24.44
CA PRO A 59 -15.86 -22.83 -23.36
C PRO A 59 -14.96 -24.03 -23.70
N GLY A 60 -15.09 -24.61 -24.90
CA GLY A 60 -14.27 -25.77 -25.30
C GLY A 60 -12.79 -25.46 -25.52
N ARG A 61 -12.46 -24.23 -25.96
CA ARG A 61 -11.05 -23.82 -26.11
C ARG A 61 -10.42 -23.47 -24.77
N ARG A 62 -11.20 -22.83 -23.89
CA ARG A 62 -10.83 -22.54 -22.51
C ARG A 62 -10.55 -23.82 -21.73
N ALA A 63 -11.45 -24.82 -21.79
CA ALA A 63 -11.25 -26.11 -21.12
C ALA A 63 -9.96 -26.80 -21.56
N ARG A 64 -9.70 -26.88 -22.87
CA ARG A 64 -8.44 -27.44 -23.40
C ARG A 64 -7.20 -26.67 -22.94
N TYR A 65 -7.31 -25.35 -22.84
CA TYR A 65 -6.23 -24.50 -22.34
C TYR A 65 -5.98 -24.73 -20.84
N ASP A 66 -7.05 -24.88 -20.06
CA ASP A 66 -6.97 -25.17 -18.62
C ASP A 66 -6.33 -26.55 -18.37
N GLU A 67 -6.67 -27.57 -19.16
CA GLU A 67 -6.02 -28.89 -19.14
C GLU A 67 -4.51 -28.82 -19.43
N GLN A 68 -4.12 -28.01 -20.43
CA GLN A 68 -2.71 -27.77 -20.76
C GLN A 68 -1.97 -27.07 -19.61
N LEU A 69 -2.60 -26.07 -18.99
CA LEU A 69 -2.04 -25.32 -17.88
C LEU A 69 -1.80 -26.22 -16.66
N LEU A 70 -2.76 -27.08 -16.33
CA LEU A 70 -2.63 -28.08 -15.26
C LEU A 70 -1.47 -29.04 -15.53
N THR A 71 -1.41 -29.60 -16.74
CA THR A 71 -0.33 -30.52 -17.14
C THR A 71 1.05 -29.88 -17.03
N GLN A 72 1.16 -28.60 -17.40
CA GLN A 72 2.39 -27.84 -17.31
C GLN A 72 2.81 -27.58 -15.86
N TRP A 73 1.87 -27.25 -14.97
CA TRP A 73 2.14 -27.04 -13.54
C TRP A 73 2.57 -28.34 -12.85
N THR A 74 1.86 -29.44 -13.07
CA THR A 74 2.22 -30.75 -12.49
C THR A 74 3.61 -31.22 -12.90
N ARG A 75 4.02 -30.93 -14.15
CA ARG A 75 5.36 -31.29 -14.66
C ARG A 75 6.49 -30.47 -14.02
N VAL A 76 6.24 -29.20 -13.68
CA VAL A 76 7.23 -28.32 -13.04
C VAL A 76 7.44 -28.67 -11.56
N GLU A 77 6.38 -29.01 -10.83
CA GLU A 77 6.49 -29.46 -9.42
C GLU A 77 7.24 -30.79 -9.28
N LEU A 78 7.00 -31.76 -10.18
CA LEU A 78 7.67 -33.06 -10.18
C LEU A 78 9.16 -32.98 -10.56
N ALA A 79 9.59 -31.95 -11.30
CA ALA A 79 10.98 -31.77 -11.74
C ALA A 79 11.86 -31.04 -10.70
N GLY A 80 11.29 -30.48 -9.62
CA GLY A 80 11.98 -29.56 -8.70
C GLY A 80 11.95 -29.92 -7.21
N HIS A 81 11.47 -31.09 -6.80
CA HIS A 81 11.31 -31.40 -5.38
C HIS A 81 12.58 -31.90 -4.66
N ARG A 82 13.34 -30.95 -4.10
CA ARG A 82 13.77 -31.02 -2.69
C ARG A 82 13.05 -29.92 -1.92
N GLY A 83 12.07 -30.32 -1.11
CA GLY A 83 11.54 -29.49 -0.02
C GLY A 83 10.66 -28.32 -0.44
N SER A 84 9.41 -28.59 -0.79
CA SER A 84 8.34 -27.65 -0.51
C SER A 84 7.17 -28.47 0.01
N ALA A 85 6.79 -28.16 1.26
CA ALA A 85 5.71 -28.80 1.98
C ALA A 85 4.40 -28.74 1.16
N PRO A 86 3.45 -29.66 1.40
CA PRO A 86 2.15 -29.63 0.74
C PRO A 86 1.55 -28.23 0.89
N LEU A 87 1.05 -27.66 -0.21
CA LEU A 87 0.18 -26.49 -0.15
C LEU A 87 -0.81 -26.71 0.99
N PRO A 88 -0.92 -25.79 1.97
CA PRO A 88 -1.87 -25.94 3.05
C PRO A 88 -3.25 -26.03 2.40
N GLN A 89 -3.81 -27.24 2.43
CA GLN A 89 -5.22 -27.46 2.17
C GLN A 89 -5.94 -26.74 3.30
N THR A 90 -6.32 -25.49 3.05
CA THR A 90 -7.24 -24.76 3.93
C THR A 90 -8.61 -25.41 3.79
N GLN A 91 -8.79 -26.51 4.51
CA GLN A 91 -10.10 -27.00 4.85
C GLN A 91 -10.83 -25.91 5.65
N GLY A 92 -11.96 -25.45 5.15
CA GLY A 92 -13.08 -25.09 6.01
C GLY A 92 -13.04 -23.73 6.71
N HIS A 93 -12.77 -22.62 6.01
CA HIS A 93 -13.38 -21.34 6.35
C HIS A 93 -13.96 -20.69 5.09
N GLY A 94 -15.24 -20.32 5.15
CA GLY A 94 -16.09 -20.03 4.00
C GLY A 94 -15.45 -19.12 2.94
N ASN A 95 -15.39 -19.63 1.71
CA ASN A 95 -15.12 -18.89 0.48
C ASN A 95 -16.23 -17.85 0.22
N ARG A 96 -16.42 -16.86 1.09
CA ARG A 96 -17.59 -15.97 1.01
C ARG A 96 -17.33 -14.53 0.62
N ARG A 97 -16.12 -13.95 0.71
CA ARG A 97 -15.89 -12.56 0.26
C ARG A 97 -14.47 -12.28 -0.25
N ASN A 98 -14.01 -13.04 -1.25
CA ASN A 98 -12.88 -12.56 -2.05
C ASN A 98 -13.41 -11.67 -3.19
N TYR A 99 -13.28 -10.35 -3.08
CA TYR A 99 -13.84 -9.39 -4.02
C TYR A 99 -13.23 -9.50 -5.42
N TYR A 100 -11.98 -9.94 -5.54
CA TYR A 100 -11.38 -10.26 -6.84
C TYR A 100 -12.08 -11.44 -7.51
N ARG A 101 -12.51 -12.45 -6.74
CA ARG A 101 -13.30 -13.57 -7.28
C ARG A 101 -14.73 -13.18 -7.58
N VAL A 102 -15.34 -12.31 -6.76
CA VAL A 102 -16.69 -11.77 -6.98
C VAL A 102 -16.76 -11.03 -8.32
N LEU A 103 -15.78 -10.18 -8.63
CA LEU A 103 -15.73 -9.46 -9.91
C LEU A 103 -15.05 -10.27 -11.05
N GLY A 104 -14.47 -11.43 -10.74
CA GLY A 104 -13.75 -12.26 -11.71
C GLY A 104 -12.50 -11.59 -12.28
N VAL A 105 -11.85 -10.71 -11.51
CA VAL A 105 -10.67 -9.92 -11.89
C VAL A 105 -9.43 -10.30 -11.08
N GLN A 106 -8.24 -10.06 -11.62
CA GLN A 106 -6.99 -10.30 -10.88
C GLN A 106 -6.63 -9.11 -9.97
N PRO A 107 -5.80 -9.33 -8.93
CA PRO A 107 -5.32 -8.26 -8.05
C PRO A 107 -4.49 -7.19 -8.74
N ASP A 108 -3.92 -7.45 -9.91
CA ASP A 108 -3.18 -6.49 -10.74
C ASP A 108 -4.06 -5.89 -11.86
N ALA A 109 -5.37 -6.20 -11.89
CA ALA A 109 -6.27 -5.67 -12.92
C ALA A 109 -6.40 -4.14 -12.80
N PRO A 110 -6.28 -3.40 -13.91
CA PRO A 110 -6.52 -1.96 -13.93
C PRO A 110 -7.95 -1.62 -13.51
N GLU A 111 -8.12 -0.45 -12.89
CA GLU A 111 -9.43 0.06 -12.45
C GLU A 111 -10.47 0.08 -13.58
N ALA A 112 -10.05 0.43 -14.81
CA ALA A 112 -10.92 0.39 -15.97
C ALA A 112 -11.53 -1.00 -16.21
N ILE A 113 -10.75 -2.07 -16.02
CA ILE A 113 -11.24 -3.45 -16.15
C ILE A 113 -12.20 -3.77 -15.02
N ILE A 114 -11.87 -3.44 -13.77
CA ILE A 114 -12.74 -3.62 -12.60
C ILE A 114 -14.12 -3.00 -12.86
N ASN A 115 -14.15 -1.72 -13.21
CA ASN A 115 -15.37 -0.98 -13.54
C ASN A 115 -16.16 -1.60 -14.71
N ALA A 116 -15.47 -2.13 -15.71
CA ALA A 116 -16.12 -2.77 -16.85
C ALA A 116 -16.75 -4.13 -16.48
N THR A 117 -16.08 -4.90 -15.61
CA THR A 117 -16.57 -6.19 -15.12
C THR A 117 -17.78 -6.02 -14.21
N TYR A 118 -17.77 -5.03 -13.33
CA TYR A 118 -18.93 -4.63 -12.54
C TYR A 118 -20.15 -4.37 -13.44
N ARG A 119 -20.01 -3.48 -14.44
CA ARG A 119 -21.10 -3.19 -15.39
C ARG A 119 -21.58 -4.43 -16.14
N ALA A 120 -20.69 -5.36 -16.45
CA ALA A 120 -21.06 -6.59 -17.13
C ALA A 120 -21.85 -7.54 -16.20
N LEU A 121 -21.50 -7.58 -14.92
CA LEU A 121 -22.16 -8.40 -13.90
C LEU A 121 -23.51 -7.82 -13.46
N SER A 122 -23.64 -6.49 -13.35
CA SER A 122 -24.92 -5.84 -12.98
C SER A 122 -26.03 -6.01 -14.04
N ASN A 123 -25.70 -6.56 -15.22
CA ASN A 123 -26.68 -6.89 -16.26
C ASN A 123 -27.11 -8.38 -16.21
N ASP A 124 -26.62 -9.16 -15.25
CA ASP A 124 -26.97 -10.57 -15.07
C ASP A 124 -27.89 -10.73 -13.84
N ASP A 125 -29.12 -11.22 -14.08
CA ASP A 125 -30.15 -11.40 -13.07
C ASP A 125 -29.79 -12.47 -12.00
N GLY A 126 -28.76 -13.30 -12.26
CA GLY A 126 -28.30 -14.35 -11.34
C GLY A 126 -27.26 -13.92 -10.31
N VAL A 127 -26.82 -12.66 -10.34
CA VAL A 127 -25.74 -12.15 -9.48
C VAL A 127 -26.31 -11.41 -8.27
N ASP A 128 -25.71 -11.60 -7.11
CA ASP A 128 -26.03 -10.81 -5.91
C ASP A 128 -25.52 -9.37 -6.09
N GLN A 129 -26.43 -8.46 -6.42
CA GLN A 129 -26.12 -7.05 -6.67
C GLN A 129 -25.43 -6.40 -5.47
N GLY A 130 -25.87 -6.69 -4.24
CA GLY A 130 -25.28 -6.11 -3.04
C GLY A 130 -23.82 -6.54 -2.85
N LEU A 131 -23.51 -7.79 -3.21
CA LEU A 131 -22.15 -8.32 -3.12
C LEU A 131 -21.21 -7.71 -4.18
N ILE A 132 -21.68 -7.49 -5.41
CA ILE A 132 -20.85 -6.83 -6.43
C ILE A 132 -20.70 -5.32 -6.18
N ASP A 133 -21.69 -4.67 -5.56
CA ASP A 133 -21.60 -3.28 -5.10
C ASP A 133 -20.54 -3.14 -3.99
N GLU A 134 -20.58 -4.03 -2.98
CA GLU A 134 -19.57 -4.10 -1.91
C GLU A 134 -18.16 -4.34 -2.49
N ALA A 135 -18.05 -5.27 -3.44
CA ALA A 135 -16.78 -5.56 -4.11
C ALA A 135 -16.25 -4.36 -4.90
N LEU A 136 -17.12 -3.63 -5.62
CA LEU A 136 -16.72 -2.45 -6.37
C LEU A 136 -16.27 -1.33 -5.44
N ALA A 137 -17.00 -1.07 -4.36
CA ALA A 137 -16.67 -0.02 -3.41
C ALA A 137 -15.25 -0.18 -2.84
N VAL A 138 -14.84 -1.44 -2.58
CA VAL A 138 -13.50 -1.76 -2.07
C VAL A 138 -12.44 -1.74 -3.17
N LEU A 139 -12.73 -2.25 -4.36
CA LEU A 139 -11.72 -2.44 -5.41
C LEU A 139 -11.55 -1.26 -6.37
N ALA A 140 -12.50 -0.33 -6.44
CA ALA A 140 -12.43 0.84 -7.31
C ALA A 140 -11.50 1.93 -6.75
N ASP A 141 -11.45 2.09 -5.42
CA ASP A 141 -10.54 3.02 -4.76
C ASP A 141 -9.18 2.37 -4.49
N GLN A 142 -8.09 3.05 -4.87
CA GLN A 142 -6.75 2.48 -4.75
C GLN A 142 -6.32 2.31 -3.28
N HIS A 143 -6.77 3.15 -2.36
CA HIS A 143 -6.43 3.07 -0.94
C HIS A 143 -7.17 1.90 -0.29
N GLU A 144 -8.48 1.81 -0.46
CA GLU A 144 -9.30 0.70 0.05
C GLU A 144 -8.87 -0.65 -0.54
N ARG A 145 -8.52 -0.67 -1.83
CA ARG A 145 -7.96 -1.87 -2.47
C ARG A 145 -6.63 -2.29 -1.85
N ASN A 146 -5.74 -1.34 -1.56
CA ASN A 146 -4.47 -1.63 -0.90
C ASN A 146 -4.67 -2.16 0.52
N ARG A 147 -5.66 -1.64 1.27
CA ARG A 147 -6.05 -2.17 2.57
C ARG A 147 -6.57 -3.60 2.46
N TYR A 148 -7.46 -3.83 1.50
CA TYR A 148 -8.01 -5.15 1.22
C TYR A 148 -6.94 -6.19 0.82
N ASP A 149 -5.98 -5.81 -0.01
CA ASP A 149 -4.84 -6.66 -0.40
C ASP A 149 -3.95 -7.02 0.78
N ARG A 150 -3.84 -6.10 1.74
CA ARG A 150 -3.11 -6.32 2.98
C ARG A 150 -3.85 -7.32 3.87
N TRP A 151 -5.15 -7.11 4.07
CA TRP A 151 -6.02 -8.04 4.79
C TRP A 151 -5.96 -9.46 4.20
N LEU A 152 -6.01 -9.59 2.86
CA LEU A 152 -5.89 -10.89 2.18
C LEU A 152 -4.55 -11.59 2.42
N ARG A 153 -3.47 -10.83 2.63
CA ARG A 153 -2.13 -11.36 2.96
C ARG A 153 -1.97 -11.70 4.44
N GLY A 154 -2.98 -11.43 5.27
CA GLY A 154 -2.86 -11.56 6.73
C GLY A 154 -1.92 -10.54 7.35
N GLU A 155 -1.63 -9.46 6.61
CA GLU A 155 -0.81 -8.36 7.09
C GLU A 155 -1.69 -7.40 7.92
N PRO A 156 -1.17 -6.84 9.03
CA PRO A 156 -1.94 -5.93 9.87
C PRO A 156 -2.27 -4.62 9.12
N GLU A 157 -3.54 -4.21 9.15
CA GLU A 157 -4.08 -2.96 8.58
C GLU A 157 -3.19 -1.73 8.86
N PRO A 158 -3.01 -0.78 7.92
CA PRO A 158 -2.26 0.44 8.17
C PRO A 158 -2.92 1.33 9.24
N GLU A 159 -4.26 1.31 9.36
CA GLU A 159 -4.96 2.00 10.46
C GLU A 159 -4.70 1.34 11.83
N MET A 160 -4.38 0.05 11.89
CA MET A 160 -3.84 -0.58 13.10
C MET A 160 -2.40 -0.14 13.42
N ALA A 161 -1.72 0.54 12.47
CA ALA A 161 -0.45 1.23 12.69
C ALA A 161 -0.63 2.75 12.96
N VAL A 162 -1.87 3.25 13.05
CA VAL A 162 -2.19 4.63 13.46
C VAL A 162 -3.21 4.64 14.59
N THR A 163 -2.87 3.97 15.69
CA THR A 163 -3.19 4.40 17.06
C THR A 163 -2.02 4.01 17.96
N VAL A 164 -0.81 4.42 17.60
CA VAL A 164 0.38 4.16 18.42
C VAL A 164 0.45 5.04 19.68
N ALA A 165 -0.65 5.73 19.99
CA ALA A 165 -0.82 6.45 21.24
C ALA A 165 -1.36 5.57 22.39
N SER A 166 -1.93 4.39 22.11
CA SER A 166 -2.69 3.63 23.12
C SER A 166 -2.41 2.12 23.16
N SER A 167 -1.61 1.59 22.23
CA SER A 167 -1.38 0.14 22.09
C SER A 167 -0.22 -0.42 22.91
N GLY A 168 0.50 0.41 23.68
CA GLY A 168 1.66 -0.04 24.42
C GLY A 168 2.95 -0.11 23.61
N TYR A 169 2.92 0.03 22.28
CA TYR A 169 4.10 -0.13 21.43
C TYR A 169 4.78 1.20 21.10
N CYS A 170 6.11 1.22 21.01
CA CYS A 170 6.86 2.37 20.51
C CYS A 170 6.52 2.62 19.01
N PRO A 171 6.21 3.87 18.60
CA PRO A 171 5.88 4.19 17.22
C PRO A 171 7.02 4.00 16.22
N PHE A 172 8.27 3.96 16.71
CA PHE A 172 9.45 3.81 15.87
C PHE A 172 9.97 2.37 15.84
N CYS A 173 10.45 1.84 16.99
CA CYS A 173 11.07 0.50 17.03
C CYS A 173 10.07 -0.64 17.30
N ARG A 174 8.81 -0.33 17.61
CA ARG A 174 7.77 -1.31 17.97
C ARG A 174 8.05 -2.15 19.21
N ALA A 175 8.94 -1.68 20.10
CA ALA A 175 9.12 -2.25 21.43
C ALA A 175 7.81 -2.15 22.25
N LEU A 176 7.49 -3.19 23.02
CA LEU A 176 6.31 -3.19 23.90
C LEU A 176 6.65 -2.53 25.25
N HIS A 177 5.80 -1.61 25.68
CA HIS A 177 5.87 -0.88 26.95
C HIS A 177 4.61 -1.15 27.77
N ALA A 178 4.79 -1.68 28.98
CA ALA A 178 3.69 -1.93 29.91
C ALA A 178 3.01 -0.63 30.41
N GLU A 179 3.77 0.47 30.51
CA GLU A 179 3.31 1.78 30.97
C GLU A 179 3.44 2.82 29.85
N TYR A 180 2.60 2.73 28.81
CA TYR A 180 2.61 3.73 27.74
C TYR A 180 2.01 5.05 28.25
N PRO A 181 2.75 6.17 28.18
CA PRO A 181 2.24 7.45 28.66
C PRO A 181 1.00 7.86 27.87
N ARG A 182 -0.14 8.01 28.54
CA ARG A 182 -1.34 8.65 27.96
C ARG A 182 -1.35 10.17 28.14
N SER A 183 -0.31 10.71 28.78
CA SER A 183 -0.13 12.13 29.08
C SER A 183 0.73 12.83 28.03
N GLN A 184 0.63 14.17 27.96
CA GLN A 184 1.47 15.03 27.11
C GLN A 184 2.97 15.00 27.46
N GLN A 185 3.33 14.53 28.66
CA GLN A 185 4.73 14.33 29.04
C GLN A 185 5.26 13.04 28.40
N ALA A 186 5.93 13.21 27.27
CA ALA A 186 6.52 12.10 26.54
C ALA A 186 7.70 11.50 27.30
N ARG A 187 7.65 10.19 27.56
CA ARG A 187 8.80 9.44 28.12
C ARG A 187 9.60 8.81 26.99
N PRO A 188 10.94 8.70 27.09
CA PRO A 188 11.72 8.03 26.06
C PRO A 188 11.50 6.50 26.11
N CYS A 189 11.48 5.88 24.93
CA CYS A 189 11.53 4.44 24.76
C CYS A 189 12.86 3.91 25.32
N HIS A 190 12.82 2.88 26.18
CA HIS A 190 14.03 2.27 26.74
C HIS A 190 14.92 1.58 25.70
N ASP A 191 14.36 1.14 24.56
CA ASP A 191 15.14 0.48 23.51
C ASP A 191 15.79 1.47 22.55
N CYS A 192 15.02 2.40 21.97
CA CYS A 192 15.50 3.26 20.88
C CYS A 192 15.58 4.76 21.22
N GLY A 193 15.14 5.15 22.42
CA GLY A 193 15.10 6.54 22.87
C GLY A 193 14.01 7.40 22.22
N SER A 194 13.16 6.84 21.36
CA SER A 194 12.05 7.59 20.75
C SER A 194 11.04 8.07 21.80
N PRO A 195 10.52 9.30 21.68
CA PRO A 195 9.48 9.77 22.58
C PRO A 195 8.22 8.91 22.44
N LEU A 196 7.63 8.55 23.59
CA LEU A 196 6.38 7.79 23.71
C LEU A 196 5.27 8.73 24.17
N GLY A 197 4.10 8.67 23.55
CA GLY A 197 2.94 9.49 23.92
C GLY A 197 2.02 9.77 22.74
N THR A 198 1.19 10.80 22.86
CA THR A 198 0.40 11.39 21.77
C THR A 198 1.02 12.70 21.33
N ALA A 199 1.19 12.94 20.03
CA ALA A 199 1.42 14.30 19.54
C ALA A 199 0.26 15.23 19.95
N MET A 200 0.55 16.53 20.07
CA MET A 200 -0.43 17.56 20.41
C MET A 200 -1.62 17.58 19.44
N ASP A 201 -2.76 18.04 19.96
CA ASP A 201 -4.09 18.07 19.36
C ASP A 201 -4.09 18.59 17.89
N GLU A 202 -4.81 17.88 17.01
CA GLU A 202 -4.92 18.12 15.56
C GLU A 202 -5.61 19.46 15.20
N SER A 203 -6.11 20.17 16.22
CA SER A 203 -6.87 21.41 16.13
C SER A 203 -6.00 22.64 15.85
N ALA A 204 -4.67 22.55 15.98
CA ALA A 204 -3.73 23.63 15.68
C ALA A 204 -3.14 23.49 14.25
N ARG A 205 -4.01 23.50 13.22
CA ARG A 205 -3.60 23.73 11.83
C ARG A 205 -3.34 25.22 11.60
N ASP A 206 -2.41 25.81 12.34
CA ASP A 206 -1.84 27.08 11.94
C ASP A 206 -0.81 26.79 10.85
N ASP A 207 -1.07 27.27 9.63
CA ASP A 207 -0.18 27.14 8.46
C ASP A 207 1.11 27.98 8.59
N ALA A 208 1.30 28.64 9.73
CA ALA A 208 2.49 29.41 10.03
C ALA A 208 3.71 28.50 10.18
N ARG A 209 4.49 28.38 9.09
CA ARG A 209 5.78 27.70 9.07
C ARG A 209 6.89 28.72 9.33
N LEU A 210 7.66 28.50 10.39
CA LEU A 210 8.85 29.30 10.70
C LEU A 210 10.05 28.69 9.97
N ALA A 211 10.59 29.41 8.99
CA ALA A 211 11.84 29.02 8.35
C ALA A 211 12.98 29.01 9.38
N VAL A 212 13.66 27.88 9.49
CA VAL A 212 14.79 27.69 10.40
C VAL A 212 15.80 26.77 9.75
N GLU A 213 17.08 26.99 9.99
CA GLU A 213 18.14 26.10 9.55
C GLU A 213 18.87 25.56 10.78
N THR A 214 18.50 24.35 11.20
CA THR A 214 19.15 23.66 12.33
C THR A 214 19.47 22.22 11.97
N PRO A 215 20.58 21.65 12.47
CA PRO A 215 20.91 20.25 12.23
C PRO A 215 19.85 19.31 12.81
N VAL A 216 19.56 18.23 12.09
CA VAL A 216 18.69 17.14 12.56
C VAL A 216 19.32 15.79 12.22
N GLU A 217 19.34 14.91 13.20
CA GLU A 217 19.63 13.50 13.00
C GLU A 217 18.32 12.78 12.66
N VAL A 218 18.28 12.16 11.48
CA VAL A 218 17.11 11.42 10.98
C VAL A 218 17.43 9.93 10.97
N ARG A 219 16.72 9.15 11.77
CA ARG A 219 16.92 7.71 11.86
C ARG A 219 15.77 6.96 11.18
N LEU A 220 16.11 6.08 10.24
CA LEU A 220 15.14 5.34 9.41
C LEU A 220 14.79 3.97 9.99
N ALA A 221 15.71 3.36 10.75
CA ALA A 221 15.51 2.09 11.42
C ALA A 221 16.28 2.06 12.75
N TRP A 222 16.00 1.08 13.60
CA TRP A 222 16.79 0.82 14.82
C TRP A 222 17.39 -0.59 14.72
N PRO A 223 18.69 -0.80 15.03
CA PRO A 223 19.67 0.16 15.57
C PRO A 223 20.52 0.92 14.53
N SER A 224 20.29 0.73 13.22
CA SER A 224 21.14 1.26 12.14
C SER A 224 20.43 2.28 11.24
N GLN A 225 21.18 2.90 10.31
CA GLN A 225 20.66 3.81 9.28
C GLN A 225 20.25 5.19 9.81
N VAL A 226 21.28 5.94 10.19
CA VAL A 226 21.21 7.36 10.57
C VAL A 226 21.62 8.22 9.38
N LEU A 227 20.80 9.23 9.10
CA LEU A 227 21.05 10.27 8.12
C LEU A 227 21.23 11.60 8.82
N GLN A 228 22.17 12.39 8.35
CA GLN A 228 22.34 13.77 8.76
C GLN A 228 21.55 14.67 7.81
N GLY A 229 20.83 15.63 8.37
CA GLY A 229 20.02 16.57 7.61
C GLY A 229 19.93 17.92 8.28
N THR A 230 19.15 18.80 7.65
CA THR A 230 18.79 20.11 8.19
C THR A 230 17.28 20.23 8.27
N VAL A 231 16.78 20.79 9.36
CA VAL A 231 15.43 21.35 9.41
C VAL A 231 15.42 22.57 8.48
N ALA A 232 14.38 22.71 7.67
CA ALA A 232 14.16 23.84 6.76
C ALA A 232 13.02 24.75 7.24
N ASP A 233 12.01 24.18 7.90
CA ASP A 233 10.91 24.92 8.50
C ASP A 233 10.28 24.14 9.64
N LEU A 234 9.67 24.83 10.61
CA LEU A 234 8.95 24.26 11.76
C LEU A 234 7.49 24.70 11.76
N ALA A 235 6.59 23.77 12.10
CA ALA A 235 5.19 24.02 12.39
C ALA A 235 4.76 23.26 13.66
N PRO A 236 3.64 23.61 14.30
CA PRO A 236 3.16 22.87 15.47
C PRO A 236 2.90 21.38 15.20
N GLY A 237 2.40 21.05 14.00
CA GLY A 237 2.06 19.68 13.62
C GLY A 237 3.19 18.88 12.94
N GLY A 238 4.36 19.47 12.71
CA GLY A 238 5.40 18.84 11.92
C GLY A 238 6.54 19.78 11.53
N LEU A 239 7.37 19.35 10.58
CA LEU A 239 8.48 20.17 10.09
C LEU A 239 8.89 19.78 8.67
N GLY A 240 9.68 20.63 8.04
CA GLY A 240 10.40 20.31 6.82
C GLY A 240 11.82 19.88 7.13
N ILE A 241 12.28 18.77 6.55
CA ILE A 241 13.69 18.35 6.58
C ILE A 241 14.29 18.26 5.18
N ARG A 242 15.59 18.46 5.11
CA ARG A 242 16.43 18.12 3.96
C ARG A 242 17.46 17.10 4.36
N VAL A 243 17.50 16.00 3.62
CA VAL A 243 18.46 14.91 3.79
C VAL A 243 18.98 14.48 2.43
N GLY A 244 20.22 13.99 2.38
CA GLY A 244 20.86 13.56 1.12
C GLY A 244 20.30 12.27 0.51
N GLN A 245 19.30 11.65 1.13
CA GLN A 245 18.62 10.44 0.66
C GLN A 245 17.12 10.70 0.56
N GLU A 246 16.49 10.12 -0.46
CA GLU A 246 15.05 10.16 -0.63
C GLU A 246 14.33 9.26 0.40
N LEU A 247 13.35 9.82 1.09
CA LEU A 247 12.53 9.13 2.09
C LEU A 247 11.17 8.76 1.49
N GLU A 248 10.72 7.53 1.75
CA GLU A 248 9.42 7.04 1.27
C GLU A 248 8.24 7.77 1.93
N LEU A 249 7.16 8.00 1.17
CA LEU A 249 5.91 8.51 1.75
C LEU A 249 5.38 7.49 2.77
N ASP A 250 4.76 7.97 3.84
CA ASP A 250 4.30 7.21 5.00
C ASP A 250 5.40 6.53 5.83
N ALA A 251 6.69 6.70 5.49
CA ALA A 251 7.78 6.20 6.32
C ALA A 251 7.77 6.84 7.71
N ILE A 252 8.02 6.03 8.74
CA ILE A 252 8.18 6.49 10.11
C ILE A 252 9.67 6.70 10.40
N VAL A 253 10.02 7.91 10.84
CA VAL A 253 11.40 8.30 11.15
C VAL A 253 11.49 8.85 12.56
N ARG A 254 12.63 8.63 13.22
CA ARG A 254 12.98 9.34 14.47
C ARG A 254 13.83 10.54 14.12
N LEU A 255 13.48 11.69 14.69
CA LEU A 255 14.18 12.94 14.54
C LEU A 255 14.78 13.32 15.89
N THR A 256 16.06 13.63 15.90
CA THR A 256 16.74 14.18 17.07
C THR A 256 17.32 15.54 16.69
N THR A 257 16.86 16.57 17.40
CA THR A 257 17.33 17.95 17.25
C THR A 257 17.88 18.45 18.58
N THR A 258 18.41 19.67 18.61
CA THR A 258 18.85 20.32 19.85
C THR A 258 17.70 20.72 20.78
N GLY A 259 16.51 20.97 20.24
CA GLY A 259 15.36 21.49 21.00
C GLY A 259 14.28 20.45 21.29
N PHE A 260 14.23 19.36 20.53
CA PHE A 260 13.22 18.31 20.69
C PHE A 260 13.64 17.00 20.03
N ASP A 261 13.10 15.91 20.54
CA ASP A 261 13.06 14.61 19.91
C ASP A 261 11.65 14.36 19.36
N ALA A 262 11.54 13.70 18.21
CA ALA A 262 10.24 13.36 17.63
C ALA A 262 10.27 12.00 16.91
N VAL A 263 9.09 11.39 16.82
CA VAL A 263 8.79 10.37 15.80
C VAL A 263 7.81 11.00 14.84
N ALA A 264 8.11 10.94 13.55
CA ALA A 264 7.35 11.61 12.51
C ALA A 264 7.09 10.69 11.33
N ARG A 265 6.00 10.97 10.61
CA ARG A 265 5.62 10.32 9.36
C ARG A 265 5.93 11.23 8.20
N VAL A 266 6.54 10.71 7.14
CA VAL A 266 6.75 11.47 5.90
C VAL A 266 5.41 11.62 5.16
N VAL A 267 4.94 12.86 5.00
CA VAL A 267 3.65 13.17 4.36
C VAL A 267 3.80 13.89 3.04
N HIS A 268 4.94 14.53 2.81
CA HIS A 268 5.17 15.31 1.60
C HIS A 268 6.62 15.19 1.12
N ARG A 269 6.83 15.29 -0.20
CA ARG A 269 8.13 15.23 -0.84
C ARG A 269 8.18 16.23 -1.99
N LEU A 270 9.23 17.04 -2.01
CA LEU A 270 9.54 17.98 -3.09
C LEU A 270 11.03 17.86 -3.40
N ALA A 271 11.39 17.69 -4.67
CA ALA A 271 12.77 17.83 -5.11
C ALA A 271 12.99 19.26 -5.61
N ASP A 272 14.07 19.91 -5.18
CA ASP A 272 14.49 21.22 -5.67
C ASP A 272 16.01 21.29 -5.87
N ASP A 273 16.49 22.47 -6.30
CA ASP A 273 17.90 22.73 -6.58
C ASP A 273 18.80 22.60 -5.33
N ALA A 274 18.23 22.64 -4.13
CA ALA A 274 18.93 22.52 -2.85
C ALA A 274 18.85 21.10 -2.25
N GLY A 275 18.23 20.14 -2.94
CA GLY A 275 18.13 18.73 -2.55
C GLY A 275 16.69 18.24 -2.44
N VAL A 276 16.49 17.15 -1.69
CA VAL A 276 15.14 16.59 -1.48
C VAL A 276 14.58 17.12 -0.15
N TYR A 277 13.52 17.90 -0.26
CA TYR A 277 12.70 18.36 0.84
C TYR A 277 11.65 17.31 1.21
N HIS A 278 11.54 17.01 2.49
CA HIS A 278 10.51 16.12 3.04
C HIS A 278 9.72 16.85 4.10
N GLY A 279 8.41 16.96 3.89
CA GLY A 279 7.47 17.40 4.92
C GLY A 279 7.09 16.22 5.78
N VAL A 280 7.28 16.35 7.10
CA VAL A 280 6.96 15.30 8.07
C VAL A 280 5.91 15.78 9.07
N GLN A 281 5.00 14.89 9.45
CA GLN A 281 3.99 15.13 10.48
C GLN A 281 4.37 14.41 11.76
N PHE A 282 4.27 15.07 12.91
CA PHE A 282 4.59 14.45 14.19
C PHE A 282 3.59 13.34 14.55
N VAL A 283 4.12 12.17 14.91
CA VAL A 283 3.39 11.08 15.58
C VAL A 283 3.51 11.24 17.09
N THR A 284 4.72 11.59 17.56
CA THR A 284 5.04 11.92 18.96
C THR A 284 6.14 12.97 18.97
N VAL A 285 6.10 13.90 19.92
CA VAL A 285 7.16 14.90 20.12
C VAL A 285 7.45 15.06 21.61
N ALA A 286 8.73 15.19 21.95
CA ALA A 286 9.21 15.56 23.28
C ALA A 286 10.12 16.77 23.12
N TYR A 287 9.68 17.92 23.63
CA TYR A 287 10.53 19.09 23.71
C TYR A 287 11.53 18.91 24.84
N ALA A 288 12.78 19.30 24.62
CA ALA A 288 13.70 19.48 25.73
C ALA A 288 13.06 20.51 26.66
N ASP A 289 12.98 20.22 27.96
CA ASP A 289 12.48 21.19 28.93
C ASP A 289 13.18 22.52 28.66
N ALA A 290 12.39 23.54 28.35
CA ALA A 290 12.91 24.88 28.21
C ALA A 290 13.70 25.15 29.49
N VAL A 291 15.00 25.39 29.34
CA VAL A 291 15.71 26.18 30.33
C VAL A 291 14.81 27.39 30.54
N VAL A 292 14.21 27.47 31.73
CA VAL A 292 13.51 28.65 32.19
C VAL A 292 14.53 29.75 32.07
N ILE A 293 14.48 30.51 30.96
CA ILE A 293 15.13 31.80 30.90
C ILE A 293 14.29 32.63 31.84
N ASP A 294 14.72 32.65 33.09
CA ASP A 294 14.24 33.52 34.14
C ASP A 294 14.35 34.94 33.59
N THR A 295 13.27 35.43 33.01
CA THR A 295 13.14 36.84 32.68
C THR A 295 12.81 37.53 33.99
N ALA A 296 13.82 37.64 34.86
CA ALA A 296 13.79 38.49 36.02
C ALA A 296 14.00 39.94 35.56
N CYS A 297 12.92 40.71 35.71
CA CYS A 297 12.81 42.17 35.85
C CYS A 297 13.54 43.11 34.87
#